data_AF-A0A8X6J087-F1
#
_entry.id   AF-A0A8X6J087-F1
#
_cell.length_a   1.000
_cell.length_b   1.000
_cell.length_c   1.000
_cell.angle_alpha   90.00
_cell.angle_beta   90.00
_cell.angle_gamma   90.00
#
_symmetry.space_group_name_H-M   'P 1'
#
loop_
_entity.id
_entity.type
_entity.pdbx_description
1 polymer ?
#
loop_
_entity_poly.entity_id
_entity_poly.type
_entity_poly.pdbx_seq_one_letter_code
_entity_poly.pdbx_strand_id
1 'polypeptide(L)'
;MAARKKFSNGTKPFPIRGDRTNYVNLPHVIAMVGLPARGKTYIAKKLTHYLNWIGIKTKVFNVGEYRRLATEAYKSHDFFRPENTAAMAIRK
;
A
#
# COMPACT_ATOMS: atom_id res chain seq x y z
N MET A 1 7.91 28.48 25.13
CA MET A 1 6.82 28.84 24.20
C MET A 1 7.08 28.16 22.86
N ALA A 2 6.45 27.01 22.58
CA ALA A 2 6.61 26.31 21.31
C ALA A 2 5.56 26.79 20.30
N ALA A 3 6.01 27.43 19.23
CA ALA A 3 5.15 27.95 18.16
C ALA A 3 4.55 26.78 17.35
N ARG A 4 3.22 26.65 17.45
CA ARG A 4 2.41 25.69 16.69
C ARG A 4 2.45 26.05 15.21
N LYS A 5 3.12 25.22 14.40
CA LYS A 5 3.22 25.37 12.94
C LYS A 5 1.82 25.27 12.32
N LYS A 6 1.23 26.41 11.93
CA LYS A 6 0.00 26.47 11.14
C LYS A 6 0.29 25.97 9.74
N PHE A 7 -0.21 24.78 9.39
CA PHE A 7 -0.29 24.38 7.99
C PHE A 7 -1.52 25.02 7.37
N SER A 8 -1.26 25.89 6.40
CA SER A 8 -2.25 26.55 5.55
C SER A 8 -3.01 25.52 4.71
N ASN A 9 -4.33 25.44 4.89
CA ASN A 9 -5.21 24.68 4.00
C ASN A 9 -5.57 25.54 2.79
N GLY A 10 -4.74 25.44 1.75
CA GLY A 10 -5.07 25.90 0.39
C GLY A 10 -5.85 24.82 -0.36
N THR A 11 -7.10 25.13 -0.65
CA THR A 11 -7.98 24.65 -1.74
C THR A 11 -7.82 23.19 -2.22
N LYS A 12 -8.83 22.35 -1.92
CA LYS A 12 -9.27 21.29 -2.83
C LYS A 12 -10.80 21.39 -3.03
N PRO A 13 -11.28 21.23 -4.28
CA PRO A 13 -12.67 21.50 -4.63
C PRO A 13 -13.60 20.35 -4.18
N PHE A 14 -14.90 20.67 -4.05
CA PHE A 14 -16.05 19.87 -3.58
C PHE A 14 -16.33 19.91 -2.06
N PRO A 15 -17.59 20.17 -1.66
CA PRO A 15 -17.97 20.20 -0.25
C PRO A 15 -18.05 18.77 0.27
N ILE A 16 -16.98 18.26 0.88
CA ILE A 16 -17.04 17.02 1.65
C ILE A 16 -17.73 17.36 2.99
N ARG A 17 -19.05 17.53 2.95
CA ARG A 17 -19.89 17.52 4.16
C ARG A 17 -19.82 16.11 4.75
N GLY A 18 -19.29 16.03 5.96
CA GLY A 18 -19.24 14.82 6.76
C GLY A 18 -17.85 14.63 7.36
N ASP A 19 -17.77 14.69 8.67
CA ASP A 19 -16.66 14.22 9.50
C ASP A 19 -16.37 12.74 9.19
N ARG A 20 -15.63 12.49 8.10
CA ARG A 20 -15.21 11.14 7.68
C ARG A 20 -14.10 10.59 8.58
N THR A 21 -13.52 11.43 9.42
CA THR A 21 -12.49 11.02 10.39
C THR A 21 -13.03 10.03 11.42
N ASN A 22 -14.34 10.07 11.73
CA ASN A 22 -14.92 9.17 12.73
C ASN A 22 -15.10 7.70 12.31
N TYR A 23 -15.06 7.34 11.02
CA TYR A 23 -15.17 5.94 10.59
C TYR A 23 -13.81 5.22 10.47
N VAL A 24 -12.72 5.98 10.38
CA VAL A 24 -11.34 5.46 10.21
C VAL A 24 -10.55 5.56 11.52
N ASN A 25 -11.26 5.54 12.65
CA ASN A 25 -10.66 5.62 13.99
C ASN A 25 -9.76 4.41 14.31
N LEU A 26 -9.94 3.31 13.57
CA LEU A 26 -9.08 2.13 13.64
C LEU A 26 -8.27 1.99 12.35
N PRO A 27 -6.97 1.62 12.42
CA PRO A 27 -6.18 1.31 11.25
C PRO A 27 -6.81 0.15 10.45
N HIS A 28 -7.07 0.36 9.16
CA HIS A 28 -7.61 -0.68 8.28
C HIS A 28 -6.52 -1.30 7.39
N VAL A 29 -6.62 -2.60 7.15
CA VAL A 29 -5.73 -3.34 6.24
C VAL A 29 -6.54 -3.85 5.05
N ILE A 30 -6.11 -3.49 3.84
CA ILE A 30 -6.72 -3.96 2.59
C ILE A 30 -5.76 -4.97 1.95
N ALA A 31 -6.09 -6.25 2.04
CA ALA A 31 -5.30 -7.33 1.45
C ALA A 31 -5.78 -7.64 0.03
N MET A 32 -4.88 -7.58 -0.95
CA MET A 32 -5.21 -7.93 -2.34
C MET A 32 -4.89 -9.39 -2.61
N VAL A 33 -5.87 -10.13 -3.13
CA VAL A 33 -5.75 -11.56 -3.45
C VAL A 33 -5.88 -11.82 -4.94
N GLY A 34 -5.32 -12.93 -5.41
CA GLY A 34 -5.49 -13.42 -6.77
C GLY A 34 -4.19 -13.78 -7.48
N LEU A 35 -4.32 -14.38 -8.66
CA LEU A 35 -3.21 -14.87 -9.49
C LEU A 35 -2.25 -13.74 -9.94
N PRO A 36 -0.98 -14.06 -10.25
CA PRO A 36 -0.06 -13.09 -10.85
C PRO A 36 -0.65 -12.44 -12.11
N ALA A 37 -0.20 -11.22 -12.43
CA ALA A 37 -0.67 -10.41 -13.56
C ALA A 37 -2.15 -9.96 -13.55
N ARG A 38 -2.92 -10.19 -12.48
CA ARG A 38 -4.33 -9.76 -12.37
C ARG A 38 -4.55 -8.31 -11.92
N GLY A 39 -3.62 -7.41 -12.20
CA GLY A 39 -3.79 -5.98 -11.90
C GLY A 39 -3.81 -5.59 -10.41
N LYS A 40 -3.47 -6.50 -9.48
CA LYS A 40 -3.44 -6.22 -8.03
C LYS A 40 -2.63 -4.96 -7.70
N THR A 41 -1.37 -4.91 -8.11
CA THR A 41 -0.49 -3.75 -7.86
C THR A 41 -1.04 -2.45 -8.46
N TYR A 42 -1.71 -2.53 -9.61
CA TYR A 42 -2.32 -1.36 -10.26
C TYR A 42 -3.48 -0.82 -9.43
N ILE A 43 -4.39 -1.69 -8.99
CA ILE A 43 -5.54 -1.31 -8.17
C ILE A 43 -5.07 -0.76 -6.81
N ALA A 44 -4.10 -1.40 -6.14
CA ALA A 44 -3.54 -0.89 -4.88
C ALA A 44 -3.00 0.54 -5.00
N LYS A 45 -2.25 0.83 -6.07
CA LYS A 45 -1.67 2.16 -6.32
C LYS A 45 -2.76 3.21 -6.59
N LYS A 46 -3.73 2.88 -7.45
CA LYS A 46 -4.86 3.77 -7.73
C LYS A 46 -5.69 4.06 -6.48
N LEU A 47 -6.00 3.03 -5.70
CA LEU A 47 -6.76 3.16 -4.47
C LEU A 47 -6.04 4.07 -3.46
N THR A 48 -4.74 3.85 -3.27
CA THR A 48 -3.92 4.67 -2.35
C THR A 48 -3.82 6.12 -2.83
N HIS A 49 -3.71 6.36 -4.13
CA HIS A 49 -3.70 7.72 -4.67
C HIS A 49 -5.04 8.43 -4.41
N TYR A 50 -6.16 7.74 -4.65
CA TYR A 50 -7.49 8.27 -4.37
C TYR A 50 -7.72 8.56 -2.89
N LEU A 51 -7.37 7.61 -2.00
CA LEU A 51 -7.53 7.75 -0.56
C LEU A 51 -6.69 8.92 -0.02
N ASN A 52 -5.45 9.07 -0.47
CA ASN A 52 -4.63 10.24 -0.14
C ASN A 52 -5.18 11.54 -0.74
N TRP A 53 -5.77 11.50 -1.94
CA TRP A 53 -6.37 12.68 -2.58
C TRP A 53 -7.54 13.23 -1.75
N ILE A 54 -8.43 12.36 -1.24
CA ILE A 54 -9.55 12.72 -0.36
C ILE A 54 -9.14 12.99 1.11
N GLY A 55 -7.85 12.86 1.44
CA GLY A 55 -7.30 13.24 2.74
C GLY A 55 -7.10 12.10 3.76
N ILE A 56 -7.29 10.84 3.37
CA ILE A 56 -7.04 9.67 4.22
C ILE A 56 -5.59 9.21 4.02
N LYS A 57 -4.80 9.23 5.09
CA LYS A 57 -3.40 8.77 5.07
C LYS A 57 -3.35 7.27 4.78
N THR A 58 -2.87 6.89 3.61
CA THR A 58 -2.78 5.49 3.18
C THR A 58 -1.45 5.18 2.51
N LYS A 59 -0.98 3.94 2.69
CA LYS A 59 0.30 3.45 2.16
C LYS A 59 0.12 2.08 1.51
N VAL A 60 0.77 1.87 0.37
CA VAL A 60 0.86 0.55 -0.28
C VAL A 60 2.04 -0.22 0.29
N PHE A 61 1.81 -1.49 0.60
CA PHE A 61 2.87 -2.45 0.92
C PHE A 61 2.94 -3.48 -0.21
N ASN A 62 3.98 -3.39 -1.05
CA ASN A 62 4.17 -4.30 -2.18
C ASN A 62 5.18 -5.39 -1.82
N VAL A 63 4.69 -6.56 -1.43
CA VAL A 63 5.52 -7.73 -1.05
C VAL A 63 6.52 -8.10 -2.16
N GLY A 64 6.16 -7.91 -3.43
CA GLY A 64 7.06 -8.20 -4.56
C GLY A 64 8.30 -7.30 -4.62
N GLU A 65 8.23 -6.08 -4.09
CA GLU A 65 9.35 -5.13 -4.00
C GLU A 65 10.28 -5.52 -2.85
N TYR A 66 9.72 -5.87 -1.69
CA TYR A 66 10.48 -6.39 -0.55
C TYR A 66 11.26 -7.66 -0.93
N ARG A 67 10.67 -8.58 -1.68
CA ARG A 67 11.37 -9.78 -2.17
C ARG A 67 12.52 -9.47 -3.13
N ARG A 68 12.41 -8.42 -3.96
CA ARG A 68 13.47 -8.00 -4.87
C ARG A 68 14.64 -7.35 -4.14
N LEU A 69 14.36 -6.64 -3.05
CA LEU A 69 15.39 -6.06 -2.18
C LEU A 69 16.08 -7.14 -1.33
N ALA A 70 15.36 -8.19 -0.94
CA ALA A 70 15.89 -9.27 -0.12
C ALA A 70 16.76 -10.28 -0.90
N THR A 71 16.62 -10.37 -2.23
CA THR A 71 17.38 -11.36 -3.04
C THR A 71 17.72 -10.87 -4.44
N GLU A 72 18.98 -11.04 -4.86
CA GLU A 72 19.39 -10.90 -6.26
C GLU A 72 19.03 -12.13 -7.12
N ALA A 73 18.66 -13.24 -6.48
CA ALA A 73 18.31 -14.53 -7.09
C ALA A 73 16.94 -14.54 -7.80
N TYR A 74 16.29 -13.40 -7.95
CA TYR A 74 14.96 -13.24 -8.57
C TYR A 74 14.96 -13.43 -10.11
N LYS A 75 15.91 -14.19 -10.65
CA LYS A 75 16.14 -14.30 -12.11
C LYS A 75 15.49 -15.52 -12.75
N SER A 76 15.11 -16.55 -11.97
CA SER A 76 14.50 -17.80 -12.49
C SER A 76 13.11 -18.08 -11.93
N HIS A 77 12.26 -18.72 -12.74
CA HIS A 77 10.95 -19.27 -12.33
C HIS A 77 11.08 -20.31 -11.22
N ASP A 78 12.26 -20.92 -11.03
CA ASP A 78 12.54 -21.90 -9.97
C ASP A 78 12.38 -21.32 -8.57
N PHE A 79 12.48 -19.99 -8.44
CA PHE A 79 12.16 -19.31 -7.19
C PHE A 79 10.69 -19.51 -6.78
N PHE A 80 9.79 -19.76 -7.73
CA PHE A 80 8.34 -19.93 -7.51
C PHE A 80 7.83 -21.34 -7.34
N ARG A 81 8.71 -22.32 -7.50
CA ARG A 81 8.38 -23.73 -7.27
C ARG A 81 8.09 -23.98 -5.79
N PRO A 82 6.97 -24.65 -5.45
CA PRO A 82 6.62 -24.96 -4.07
C PRO A 82 7.63 -25.93 -3.41
N GLU A 83 8.39 -26.68 -4.21
CA GLU A 83 9.43 -27.60 -3.73
C GLU A 83 10.68 -26.87 -3.21
N ASN A 84 10.85 -25.58 -3.52
CA ASN A 84 12.01 -24.79 -3.09
C ASN A 84 11.81 -24.22 -1.68
N THR A 85 12.18 -24.99 -0.66
CA THR A 85 12.04 -24.63 0.76
C THR A 85 12.81 -23.35 1.14
N ALA A 86 13.98 -23.11 0.53
CA ALA A 86 14.77 -21.90 0.74
C ALA A 86 14.06 -20.65 0.18
N ALA A 87 13.50 -20.74 -1.03
CA ALA A 87 12.71 -19.65 -1.61
C ALA A 87 11.37 -19.42 -0.88
N MET A 88 10.77 -20.48 -0.33
CA MET A 88 9.58 -20.40 0.53
C MET A 88 9.86 -19.67 1.85
N ALA A 89 11.02 -19.90 2.46
CA ALA A 89 11.43 -19.18 3.66
C ALA A 89 11.59 -17.67 3.41
N ILE A 90 12.11 -17.27 2.25
CA ILE A 90 12.28 -15.87 1.85
C ILE A 90 10.95 -15.18 1.51
N ARG A 91 9.90 -15.96 1.21
CA ARG A 91 8.56 -15.44 0.91
C ARG A 91 7.68 -15.21 2.12
N LYS A 92 8.06 -15.76 3.28
CA LYS A 92 7.39 -15.49 4.56
C LYS A 92 7.67 -14.07 5.01
#